data_AF-A0A259SS44-F1
#
_entry.id   AF-A0A259SS44-F1
#
_cell.length_a   1.000
_cell.length_b   1.000
_cell.length_c   1.000
_cell.angle_alpha   90.00
_cell.angle_beta   90.00
_cell.angle_gamma   90.00
#
_symmetry.space_group_name_H-M   'P 1'
#
loop_
_entity.id
_entity.type
_entity.pdbx_description
1 polymer ?
#
loop_
_entity_poly.entity_id
_entity_poly.type
_entity_poly.pdbx_seq_one_letter_code
_entity_poly.pdbx_strand_id
1 'polypeptide(L)'
;NRRGTGMRVHDYESLMRLWQGLIPAITAVDGSSTYTADTLTSTLTALVNAFAPTTVRTQDWTIPFQTGDNADHTATALFVRSADHAVTSAHVLLSYGGYPIWTRPTVVHGADLRDKTAAFVAYARHDPLMCLEPWCADSVVAALRLSRQYVVASQTTVGPAAG
;
A
#
# COMPACT_ATOMS: atom_id res chain seq x y z
N ASN A 1 -0.68 7.62 11.90
CA ASN A 1 -1.74 6.64 12.25
C ASN A 1 -1.25 5.18 12.22
N ARG A 2 -0.08 4.82 12.79
CA ARG A 2 0.46 3.45 12.63
C ARG A 2 -0.46 2.33 13.16
N ARG A 3 -1.25 2.62 14.20
CA ARG A 3 -2.16 1.65 14.84
C ARG A 3 -3.54 1.58 14.22
N GLY A 4 -3.87 2.44 13.25
CA GLY A 4 -5.18 2.47 12.61
C GLY A 4 -6.29 3.12 13.46
N THR A 5 -5.95 3.88 14.50
CA THR A 5 -6.94 4.58 15.35
C THR A 5 -7.51 5.85 14.72
N GLY A 6 -6.97 6.28 13.57
CA GLY A 6 -7.24 7.58 12.99
C GLY A 6 -6.51 8.71 13.72
N MET A 7 -6.67 9.93 13.23
CA MET A 7 -6.15 11.15 13.87
C MET A 7 -7.31 12.08 14.20
N ARG A 8 -7.18 12.88 15.27
CA ARG A 8 -8.24 13.80 15.71
C ARG A 8 -8.67 14.79 14.63
N VAL A 9 -7.73 15.25 13.80
CA VAL A 9 -7.99 16.19 12.69
C VAL A 9 -8.80 15.56 11.54
N HIS A 10 -8.97 14.24 11.55
CA HIS A 10 -9.77 13.48 10.62
C HIS A 10 -10.83 12.66 11.36
N ASP A 11 -11.37 13.20 12.46
CA ASP A 11 -12.46 12.62 13.25
C ASP A 11 -12.24 11.16 13.69
N TYR A 12 -10.97 10.75 13.83
CA TYR A 12 -10.56 9.38 14.13
C TYR A 12 -11.03 8.35 13.08
N GLU A 13 -11.32 8.79 11.86
CA GLU A 13 -11.55 7.91 10.72
C GLU A 13 -10.23 7.24 10.29
N SER A 14 -10.32 5.99 9.85
CA SER A 14 -9.19 5.24 9.32
C SER A 14 -9.65 4.08 8.44
N LEU A 15 -8.80 3.65 7.51
CA LEU A 15 -9.10 2.52 6.64
C LEU A 15 -9.24 1.21 7.44
N MET A 16 -8.48 1.03 8.52
CA MET A 16 -8.65 -0.13 9.41
C MET A 16 -10.03 -0.15 10.06
N ARG A 17 -10.50 0.99 10.58
CA ARG A 17 -11.82 1.09 11.21
C ARG A 17 -12.94 0.88 10.20
N LEU A 18 -12.79 1.41 8.98
CA LEU A 18 -13.72 1.17 7.89
C LEU A 18 -13.79 -0.31 7.53
N TRP A 19 -12.63 -0.95 7.33
CA TRP A 19 -12.53 -2.39 7.02
C TRP A 19 -13.16 -3.27 8.12
N GLN A 20 -12.97 -2.89 9.38
CA GLN A 20 -13.53 -3.61 10.53
C GLN A 20 -15.01 -3.28 10.80
N GLY A 21 -15.63 -2.40 10.01
CA GLY A 21 -17.02 -1.95 10.21
C GLY A 21 -17.25 -1.10 11.47
N LEU A 22 -16.18 -0.55 12.06
CA LEU A 22 -16.25 0.30 13.25
C LEU A 22 -16.69 1.74 12.94
N ILE A 23 -16.60 2.13 11.67
CA ILE A 23 -17.17 3.37 11.13
C ILE A 23 -17.91 3.03 9.84
N PRO A 24 -19.02 3.72 9.53
CA PRO A 24 -19.80 3.42 8.34
C PRO A 24 -19.19 4.00 7.06
N ALA A 25 -18.37 5.05 7.18
CA ALA A 25 -17.74 5.73 6.06
C ALA A 25 -16.40 6.38 6.48
N ILE A 26 -15.59 6.73 5.49
CA ILE A 26 -14.37 7.53 5.60
C ILE A 26 -14.40 8.66 4.58
N THR A 27 -13.93 9.83 4.97
CA THR A 27 -13.84 11.01 4.12
C THR A 27 -12.39 11.22 3.68
N ALA A 28 -12.20 11.54 2.40
CA ALA A 28 -10.89 11.89 1.86
C ALA A 28 -10.31 13.09 2.62
N VAL A 29 -8.99 13.13 2.79
CA VAL A 29 -8.29 14.16 3.58
C VAL A 29 -8.55 15.58 3.05
N ASP A 30 -8.78 15.72 1.74
CA ASP A 30 -9.11 16.97 1.06
C ASP A 30 -10.62 17.28 1.04
N GLY A 31 -11.45 16.43 1.63
CA GLY A 31 -12.91 16.56 1.64
C GLY A 31 -13.59 16.30 0.29
N SER A 32 -12.86 15.80 -0.72
CA SER A 32 -13.37 15.62 -2.09
C SER A 32 -14.44 14.54 -2.21
N SER A 33 -14.41 13.54 -1.33
CA SER A 33 -15.24 12.34 -1.42
C SER A 33 -15.37 11.64 -0.08
N THR A 34 -16.46 10.89 0.09
CA THR A 34 -16.72 10.03 1.24
C THR A 34 -17.09 8.64 0.74
N TYR A 35 -16.49 7.62 1.35
CA TYR A 35 -16.66 6.22 0.96
C TYR A 35 -17.11 5.36 2.12
N THR A 36 -18.11 4.52 1.88
CA THR A 36 -18.33 3.28 2.65
C THR A 36 -17.31 2.21 2.24
N ALA A 37 -17.23 1.10 2.98
CA ALA A 37 -16.38 -0.04 2.61
C ALA A 37 -16.72 -0.58 1.20
N ASP A 38 -18.01 -0.67 0.88
CA ASP A 38 -18.50 -1.19 -0.41
C ASP A 38 -18.18 -0.24 -1.57
N THR A 39 -18.37 1.06 -1.36
CA THR A 39 -18.10 2.07 -2.41
C THR A 39 -16.60 2.25 -2.64
N LEU A 40 -15.78 2.13 -1.59
CA LEU A 40 -14.32 2.09 -1.75
C LEU A 40 -13.88 0.85 -2.55
N THR A 41 -14.37 -0.34 -2.18
CA THR A 41 -14.08 -1.59 -2.91
C THR A 41 -14.51 -1.49 -4.37
N SER A 42 -15.73 -1.01 -4.62
CA SER A 42 -16.26 -0.84 -5.98
C SER A 42 -15.45 0.16 -6.80
N THR A 43 -14.97 1.24 -6.18
CA THR A 43 -14.09 2.22 -6.84
C THR A 43 -12.77 1.58 -7.25
N LEU A 44 -12.16 0.77 -6.38
CA LEU A 44 -10.94 0.03 -6.70
C LEU A 44 -11.16 -1.00 -7.82
N THR A 45 -12.26 -1.75 -7.80
CA THR A 45 -12.63 -2.68 -8.88
C THR A 45 -12.81 -1.93 -10.21
N ALA A 46 -13.48 -0.78 -10.20
CA ALA A 46 -13.66 0.05 -11.39
C ALA A 46 -12.33 0.54 -11.96
N LEU A 47 -11.38 0.94 -11.10
CA LEU A 47 -10.03 1.32 -11.54
C LEU A 47 -9.29 0.15 -12.20
N VAL A 48 -9.28 -1.03 -11.58
CA VAL A 48 -8.60 -2.20 -12.17
C VAL A 48 -9.22 -2.55 -13.53
N ASN A 49 -10.55 -2.57 -13.64
CA ASN A 49 -11.23 -2.83 -14.91
C ASN A 49 -10.92 -1.76 -15.97
N ALA A 50 -10.89 -0.48 -15.59
CA ALA A 50 -10.65 0.63 -16.52
C ALA A 50 -9.20 0.64 -17.05
N PHE A 51 -8.21 0.36 -16.20
CA PHE A 51 -6.81 0.31 -16.59
C PHE A 51 -6.42 -1.01 -17.27
N ALA A 52 -7.20 -2.08 -17.07
CA ALA A 52 -6.93 -3.44 -17.55
C ALA A 52 -5.45 -3.87 -17.38
N PRO A 53 -4.87 -3.75 -16.17
CA PRO A 53 -3.46 -3.99 -15.97
C PRO A 53 -3.13 -5.48 -16.08
N THR A 54 -1.92 -5.81 -16.54
CA THR A 54 -1.40 -7.18 -16.42
C THR A 54 -0.89 -7.49 -15.01
N THR A 55 -0.64 -6.47 -14.19
CA THR A 55 -0.18 -6.62 -12.81
C THR A 55 -0.75 -5.52 -11.90
N VAL A 56 -1.39 -5.93 -10.81
CA VAL A 56 -1.79 -5.06 -9.69
C VAL A 56 -0.78 -5.25 -8.56
N ARG A 57 -0.35 -4.17 -7.91
CA ARG A 57 0.61 -4.21 -6.80
C ARG A 57 0.01 -3.51 -5.59
N THR A 58 0.07 -4.14 -4.42
CA THR A 58 -0.39 -3.56 -3.15
C THR A 58 0.52 -3.97 -2.01
N GLN A 59 0.25 -3.48 -0.81
CA GLN A 59 0.99 -3.78 0.41
C GLN A 59 0.58 -5.16 0.98
N ASP A 60 1.06 -5.47 2.17
CA ASP A 60 0.98 -6.81 2.75
C ASP A 60 -0.42 -7.15 3.31
N TRP A 61 -1.17 -8.02 2.60
CA TRP A 61 -2.43 -8.58 3.08
C TRP A 61 -2.27 -9.87 3.91
N THR A 62 -1.04 -10.38 4.08
CA THR A 62 -0.77 -11.68 4.72
C THR A 62 -0.58 -11.57 6.22
N ILE A 63 -0.34 -10.36 6.72
CA ILE A 63 -0.13 -10.09 8.14
C ILE A 63 -1.37 -9.45 8.78
N PRO A 64 -1.71 -9.78 10.04
CA PRO A 64 -2.78 -9.11 10.74
C PRO A 64 -2.48 -7.63 11.02
N PHE A 65 -3.53 -6.84 11.25
CA PHE A 65 -3.37 -5.48 11.76
C PHE A 65 -2.50 -5.46 13.03
N GLN A 66 -1.72 -4.39 13.18
CA GLN A 66 -0.93 -4.11 14.39
C GLN A 66 0.18 -5.13 14.69
N THR A 67 0.63 -5.90 13.69
CA THR A 67 1.73 -6.88 13.82
C THR A 67 3.08 -6.38 13.30
N GLY A 68 3.28 -5.05 13.28
CA GLY A 68 4.57 -4.43 12.97
C GLY A 68 4.58 -3.56 11.71
N ASP A 69 3.53 -3.63 10.88
CA ASP A 69 3.32 -2.70 9.77
C ASP A 69 2.30 -1.59 10.12
N ASN A 70 2.22 -0.57 9.27
CA ASN A 70 1.19 0.46 9.38
C ASN A 70 -0.19 -0.13 9.07
N ALA A 71 -1.18 0.10 9.94
CA ALA A 71 -2.55 -0.39 9.73
C ALA A 71 -3.16 0.11 8.40
N ASP A 72 -2.80 1.30 7.92
CA ASP A 72 -3.28 1.79 6.63
C ASP A 72 -2.72 0.95 5.46
N HIS A 73 -1.51 0.38 5.59
CA HIS A 73 -0.95 -0.55 4.59
C HIS A 73 -1.76 -1.84 4.54
N THR A 74 -1.99 -2.45 5.70
CA THR A 74 -2.77 -3.70 5.82
C THR A 74 -4.20 -3.49 5.32
N ALA A 75 -4.87 -2.39 5.71
CA ALA A 75 -6.24 -2.12 5.28
C ALA A 75 -6.33 -1.90 3.77
N THR A 76 -5.40 -1.13 3.20
CA THR A 76 -5.33 -0.92 1.74
C THR A 76 -5.13 -2.25 1.01
N ALA A 77 -4.22 -3.09 1.48
CA ALA A 77 -3.96 -4.40 0.90
C ALA A 77 -5.20 -5.31 0.91
N LEU A 78 -5.95 -5.27 2.01
CA LEU A 78 -7.20 -6.02 2.16
C LEU A 78 -8.32 -5.49 1.24
N PHE A 79 -8.49 -4.17 1.13
CA PHE A 79 -9.45 -3.57 0.20
C PHE A 79 -9.10 -3.86 -1.26
N VAL A 80 -7.83 -3.75 -1.66
CA VAL A 80 -7.39 -4.10 -3.01
C VAL A 80 -7.63 -5.59 -3.30
N ARG A 81 -7.30 -6.47 -2.36
CA ARG A 81 -7.57 -7.90 -2.50
C ARG A 81 -9.06 -8.22 -2.56
N SER A 82 -9.89 -7.50 -1.81
CA SER A 82 -11.35 -7.63 -1.91
C SER A 82 -11.88 -7.19 -3.28
N ALA A 83 -11.33 -6.10 -3.84
CA ALA A 83 -11.69 -5.61 -5.15
C ALA A 83 -11.26 -6.58 -6.28
N ASP A 84 -10.09 -7.20 -6.12
CA ASP A 84 -9.52 -8.21 -7.03
C ASP A 84 -10.45 -9.41 -7.24
N HIS A 85 -11.17 -9.85 -6.20
CA HIS A 85 -12.15 -10.94 -6.28
C HIS A 85 -13.32 -10.66 -7.24
N ALA A 86 -13.58 -9.39 -7.59
CA ALA A 86 -14.61 -9.00 -8.54
C ALA A 86 -14.08 -8.74 -9.96
N VAL A 87 -12.75 -8.75 -10.16
CA VAL A 87 -12.11 -8.51 -11.46
C VAL A 87 -11.96 -9.84 -12.20
N THR A 88 -12.34 -9.87 -13.48
CA THR A 88 -12.28 -11.08 -14.31
C THR A 88 -11.25 -11.02 -15.42
N SER A 89 -10.72 -9.83 -15.75
CA SER A 89 -9.65 -9.70 -16.74
C SER A 89 -8.38 -10.41 -16.28
N ALA A 90 -7.59 -10.96 -17.19
CA ALA A 90 -6.37 -11.68 -16.84
C ALA A 90 -5.32 -10.73 -16.21
N HIS A 91 -4.86 -11.02 -15.00
CA HIS A 91 -3.82 -10.24 -14.32
C HIS A 91 -3.21 -11.01 -13.14
N VAL A 92 -2.12 -10.47 -12.60
CA VAL A 92 -1.50 -10.95 -11.36
C VAL A 92 -1.56 -9.85 -10.29
N LEU A 93 -2.11 -10.17 -9.13
CA LEU A 93 -2.02 -9.32 -7.93
C LEU A 93 -0.79 -9.72 -7.11
N LEU A 94 0.08 -8.76 -6.80
CA LEU A 94 1.29 -8.95 -5.99
C LEU A 94 1.19 -8.18 -4.68
N SER A 95 1.45 -8.89 -3.57
CA SER A 95 1.58 -8.34 -2.22
C SER A 95 3.04 -8.03 -1.93
N TYR A 96 3.35 -6.79 -1.58
CA TYR A 96 4.70 -6.40 -1.14
C TYR A 96 4.75 -6.20 0.37
N GLY A 97 5.74 -6.82 1.01
CA GLY A 97 5.97 -6.67 2.45
C GLY A 97 6.33 -5.22 2.81
N GLY A 98 5.72 -4.68 3.87
CA GLY A 98 6.02 -3.34 4.39
C GLY A 98 7.12 -3.34 5.45
N TYR A 99 6.90 -2.67 6.59
CA TYR A 99 7.95 -2.51 7.61
C TYR A 99 8.62 -3.80 8.10
N PRO A 100 7.92 -4.95 8.24
CA PRO A 100 8.54 -6.20 8.72
C PRO A 100 9.72 -6.71 7.88
N ILE A 101 9.90 -6.25 6.64
CA ILE A 101 10.99 -6.71 5.79
C ILE A 101 12.38 -6.20 6.22
N TRP A 102 12.45 -5.26 7.18
CA TRP A 102 13.69 -4.53 7.49
C TRP A 102 14.85 -5.42 7.97
N THR A 103 14.57 -6.58 8.55
CA THR A 103 15.57 -7.56 9.00
C THR A 103 16.02 -8.54 7.92
N ARG A 104 15.37 -8.55 6.74
CA ARG A 104 15.73 -9.46 5.64
C ARG A 104 17.04 -9.00 4.97
N PRO A 105 17.71 -9.87 4.17
CA PRO A 105 18.85 -9.44 3.36
C PRO A 105 18.50 -8.29 2.39
N THR A 106 19.51 -7.61 1.86
CA THR A 106 19.29 -6.66 0.75
C THR A 106 19.14 -7.44 -0.56
N VAL A 107 18.20 -7.04 -1.42
CA VAL A 107 17.92 -7.72 -2.70
C VAL A 107 17.72 -6.75 -3.88
N VAL A 108 17.70 -5.44 -3.62
CA VAL A 108 17.60 -4.41 -4.67
C VAL A 108 18.99 -3.80 -4.85
N HIS A 109 19.52 -3.87 -6.08
CA HIS A 109 20.91 -3.52 -6.39
C HIS A 109 21.02 -2.78 -7.73
N GLY A 110 22.22 -2.30 -8.05
CA GLY A 110 22.53 -1.79 -9.39
C GLY A 110 21.63 -0.64 -9.83
N ALA A 111 21.11 -0.73 -11.05
CA ALA A 111 20.22 0.29 -11.63
C ALA A 111 18.93 0.47 -10.82
N ASP A 112 18.27 -0.62 -10.45
CA ASP A 112 17.01 -0.56 -9.69
C ASP A 112 17.17 0.17 -8.36
N LEU A 113 18.27 -0.06 -7.64
CA LEU A 113 18.53 0.65 -6.39
C LEU A 113 18.76 2.15 -6.64
N ARG A 114 19.49 2.51 -7.70
CA ARG A 114 19.71 3.92 -8.06
C ARG A 114 18.39 4.60 -8.40
N ASP A 115 17.56 3.99 -9.24
CA ASP A 115 16.31 4.57 -9.71
C ASP A 115 15.29 4.69 -8.55
N LYS A 116 15.21 3.66 -7.70
CA LYS A 116 14.38 3.70 -6.48
C LYS A 116 14.85 4.78 -5.51
N THR A 117 16.16 4.95 -5.36
CA THR A 117 16.74 6.02 -4.53
C THR A 117 16.43 7.41 -5.11
N ALA A 118 16.55 7.57 -6.43
CA ALA A 118 16.23 8.83 -7.11
C ALA A 118 14.75 9.21 -6.93
N ALA A 119 13.83 8.25 -7.06
CA ALA A 119 12.41 8.47 -6.81
C ALA A 119 12.13 8.87 -5.35
N PHE A 120 12.75 8.19 -4.38
CA PHE A 120 12.62 8.53 -2.96
C PHE A 120 13.16 9.94 -2.65
N VAL A 121 14.32 10.30 -3.19
CA VAL A 121 14.93 11.62 -3.00
C VAL A 121 14.07 12.72 -3.64
N ALA A 122 13.42 12.45 -4.77
CA ALA A 122 12.49 13.40 -5.39
C ALA A 122 11.31 13.71 -4.46
N TYR A 123 10.71 12.69 -3.83
CA TYR A 123 9.67 12.88 -2.81
C TYR A 123 10.20 13.61 -1.56
N ALA A 124 11.32 13.15 -1.02
CA ALA A 124 11.83 13.60 0.28
C ALA A 124 12.19 15.10 0.33
N ARG A 125 12.47 15.73 -0.82
CA ARG A 125 12.66 17.21 -0.91
C ARG A 125 11.40 18.00 -0.55
N HIS A 126 10.23 17.38 -0.58
CA HIS A 126 8.95 18.00 -0.28
C HIS A 126 8.38 17.58 1.08
N ASP A 127 9.06 16.70 1.81
CA ASP A 127 8.63 16.21 3.11
C ASP A 127 9.56 16.78 4.20
N PRO A 128 9.11 17.78 4.99
CA PRO A 128 9.94 18.41 6.01
C PRO A 128 10.29 17.47 7.17
N LEU A 129 9.64 16.30 7.27
CA LEU A 129 10.00 15.25 8.24
C LEU A 129 11.11 14.33 7.73
N MET A 130 11.48 14.42 6.46
CA MET A 130 12.60 13.66 5.89
C MET A 130 13.89 14.47 6.00
N CYS A 131 14.95 13.82 6.50
CA CYS A 131 16.30 14.35 6.43
C CYS A 131 17.19 13.46 5.56
N LEU A 132 17.69 14.03 4.47
CA LEU A 132 18.57 13.34 3.51
C LEU A 132 20.06 13.54 3.79
N GLU A 133 20.40 14.36 4.79
CA GLU A 133 21.79 14.63 5.10
C GLU A 133 22.51 13.38 5.66
N PRO A 134 23.81 13.20 5.37
CA PRO A 134 24.55 12.00 5.77
C PRO A 134 24.59 11.77 7.29
N TRP A 135 24.45 12.82 8.10
CA TRP A 135 24.44 12.73 9.56
C TRP A 135 23.07 12.40 10.15
N CYS A 136 22.01 12.33 9.34
CA CYS A 136 20.66 12.04 9.83
C CYS A 136 20.41 10.54 9.95
N ALA A 137 19.84 10.10 11.07
CA ALA A 137 19.47 8.69 11.26
C ALA A 137 18.44 8.22 10.21
N ASP A 138 17.56 9.11 9.75
CA ASP A 138 16.56 8.80 8.73
C ASP A 138 17.17 8.47 7.38
N SER A 139 18.34 9.04 7.02
CA SER A 139 19.02 8.71 5.78
C SER A 139 19.55 7.26 5.79
N VAL A 140 20.05 6.79 6.95
CA VAL A 140 20.45 5.39 7.16
C VAL A 140 19.25 4.46 7.08
N VAL A 141 18.15 4.81 7.75
CA VAL A 141 16.92 4.03 7.75
C VAL A 141 16.31 3.95 6.33
N ALA A 142 16.31 5.06 5.59
CA ALA A 142 15.86 5.10 4.20
C ALA A 142 16.73 4.21 3.32
N ALA A 143 18.06 4.32 3.40
CA ALA A 143 18.98 3.49 2.63
C ALA A 143 18.73 1.98 2.88
N LEU A 144 18.55 1.58 4.14
CA LEU A 144 18.23 0.19 4.50
C LEU A 144 16.89 -0.28 3.91
N ARG A 145 15.87 0.58 3.86
CA ARG A 145 14.57 0.20 3.28
C ARG A 145 14.60 0.17 1.75
N LEU A 146 15.31 1.10 1.12
CA LEU A 146 15.39 1.20 -0.34
C LEU A 146 16.04 -0.05 -0.95
N SER A 147 17.06 -0.61 -0.30
CA SER A 147 17.75 -1.83 -0.73
C SER A 147 16.95 -3.13 -0.56
N ARG A 148 15.67 -3.05 -0.16
CA ARG A 148 14.80 -4.20 0.11
C ARG A 148 13.46 -4.05 -0.57
N GLN A 149 12.98 -5.14 -1.18
CA GLN A 149 11.65 -5.24 -1.75
C GLN A 149 11.31 -6.72 -1.89
N TYR A 150 10.18 -7.15 -1.35
CA TYR A 150 9.81 -8.55 -1.33
C TYR A 150 8.35 -8.73 -1.68
N VAL A 151 8.08 -9.55 -2.69
CA VAL A 151 6.76 -10.13 -2.87
C VAL A 151 6.57 -11.18 -1.77
N VAL A 152 5.49 -11.05 -1.00
CA VAL A 152 5.17 -11.93 0.14
C VAL A 152 3.96 -12.83 -0.13
N ALA A 153 3.14 -12.45 -1.11
CA ALA A 153 2.06 -13.27 -1.66
C ALA A 153 1.71 -12.81 -3.07
N SER A 154 1.00 -13.66 -3.80
CA SER A 154 0.48 -13.36 -5.13
C SER A 154 -0.83 -14.09 -5.38
N GLN A 155 -1.71 -13.50 -6.19
CA GLN A 155 -2.91 -14.14 -6.74
C GLN A 155 -2.92 -13.96 -8.25
N THR A 156 -3.36 -14.98 -8.98
CA THR A 156 -3.49 -14.92 -10.44
C THR A 156 -4.96 -15.04 -10.79
N THR A 157 -5.46 -14.07 -11.53
CA THR A 157 -6.79 -14.11 -12.12
C THR A 157 -6.62 -14.50 -13.57
N VAL A 158 -7.20 -15.64 -13.95
CA VAL A 158 -7.22 -16.09 -15.34
C VAL A 158 -8.40 -15.43 -16.02
N GLY A 159 -8.15 -14.81 -17.18
CA GLY A 159 -9.21 -14.22 -17.99
C GLY A 159 -10.22 -15.27 -18.44
N PRO A 160 -11.42 -14.84 -18.89
CA PRO A 160 -12.31 -15.76 -19.59
C PRO A 160 -11.57 -16.43 -20.75
N ALA A 161 -11.78 -17.73 -20.95
CA ALA A 161 -11.21 -18.44 -22.08
C ALA A 161 -11.63 -17.73 -23.38
N ALA A 162 -10.68 -17.52 -24.29
CA ALA A 162 -11.01 -17.07 -25.63
C ALA A 162 -11.87 -18.17 -26.28
N GLY A 163 -13.15 -17.88 -26.50
CA GLY A 163 -14.09 -18.75 -27.20
C GLY A 163 -13.87 -18.74 -28.71
#